data_AF-A0A7J7JUK9-F1
#
_entry.id   AF-A0A7J7JUK9-F1
#
_cell.length_a   1.000
_cell.length_b   1.000
_cell.length_c   1.000
_cell.angle_alpha   90.00
_cell.angle_beta   90.00
_cell.angle_gamma   90.00
#
_symmetry.space_group_name_H-M   'P 1'
#
loop_
_entity.id
_entity.type
_entity.pdbx_description
1 polymer ?
#
loop_
_entity_poly.entity_id
_entity_poly.type
_entity_poly.pdbx_seq_one_letter_code
_entity_poly.pdbx_strand_id
1 'polypeptide(L)'
;MDQIESIAGYVPYMTAVGNHESAYNFSNYRNRFSMPGGDGEGLFYSSEIFFFISQGVELIAKQKFWLMKDLEVYFELFLLN
;
A
#
# COMPACT_ATOMS: atom_id res chain seq x y z
N MET A 1 12.39 -13.87 7.07
CA MET A 1 12.46 -12.89 5.95
C MET A 1 13.75 -13.09 5.16
N ASP A 2 14.42 -14.23 5.37
CA ASP A 2 15.85 -14.38 5.13
C ASP A 2 16.14 -14.61 3.63
N GLN A 3 15.14 -15.13 2.91
CA GLN A 3 15.22 -15.33 1.46
C GLN A 3 15.40 -14.02 0.67
N ILE A 4 14.88 -12.90 1.18
CA ILE A 4 14.96 -11.59 0.50
C ILE A 4 16.00 -10.66 1.14
N GLU A 5 16.63 -11.07 2.25
CA GLU A 5 17.52 -10.22 3.06
C GLU A 5 18.72 -9.69 2.25
N SER A 6 19.28 -10.52 1.37
CA SER A 6 20.42 -10.14 0.51
C SER A 6 20.15 -8.94 -0.40
N ILE A 7 18.87 -8.58 -0.58
CA ILE A 7 18.44 -7.39 -1.34
C ILE A 7 17.81 -6.38 -0.37
N ALA A 8 16.80 -6.80 0.40
CA ALA A 8 16.01 -5.93 1.27
C ALA A 8 16.81 -5.32 2.44
N GLY A 9 17.97 -5.89 2.78
CA GLY A 9 18.90 -5.32 3.77
C GLY A 9 19.74 -4.15 3.24
N TYR A 10 19.81 -3.97 1.91
CA TYR A 10 20.67 -2.95 1.28
C TYR A 10 19.91 -1.89 0.49
N VAL A 11 18.70 -2.20 0.01
CA VAL A 11 17.85 -1.25 -0.74
C VAL A 11 16.41 -1.31 -0.24
N PRO A 12 15.65 -0.19 -0.33
CA PRO A 12 14.23 -0.20 0.00
C PRO A 12 13.47 -1.24 -0.83
N TYR A 13 12.81 -2.18 -0.15
CA TYR A 13 12.02 -3.24 -0.76
C TYR A 13 10.53 -2.93 -0.56
N MET A 14 9.95 -2.22 -1.54
CA MET A 14 8.54 -1.85 -1.53
C MET A 14 7.68 -3.02 -1.99
N THR A 15 6.56 -3.25 -1.29
CA THR A 15 5.63 -4.34 -1.59
C THR A 15 4.20 -3.81 -1.68
N ALA A 16 3.36 -4.50 -2.44
CA ALA A 16 1.91 -4.33 -2.40
C ALA A 16 1.22 -5.61 -1.91
N VAL A 17 0.02 -5.43 -1.34
CA VAL A 17 -0.80 -6.55 -0.89
C VAL A 17 -1.52 -7.24 -2.05
N GLY A 18 -1.50 -8.56 -2.04
CA GLY A 18 -2.31 -9.42 -2.88
C GLY A 18 -3.49 -10.03 -2.14
N ASN A 19 -4.24 -10.88 -2.85
CA ASN A 19 -5.35 -11.62 -2.25
C ASN A 19 -4.89 -12.72 -1.27
N HIS A 20 -3.65 -13.20 -1.39
CA HIS A 20 -3.10 -14.23 -0.50
C HIS A 20 -2.69 -13.67 0.87
N GLU A 21 -2.51 -12.36 0.97
CA GLU A 21 -2.14 -11.68 2.21
C GLU A 21 -3.35 -11.37 3.09
N SER A 22 -4.59 -11.57 2.63
CA SER A 22 -5.79 -11.09 3.32
C SER A 22 -6.22 -11.87 4.56
N ALA A 23 -5.64 -13.05 4.77
CA ALA A 23 -5.89 -13.86 5.95
C ALA A 23 -5.65 -13.04 7.23
N TYR A 24 -6.55 -13.18 8.20
CA TYR A 24 -6.49 -12.45 9.48
C TYR A 24 -6.36 -10.94 9.31
N ASN A 25 -7.11 -10.36 8.38
CA ASN A 25 -7.09 -8.93 8.06
C ASN A 25 -5.64 -8.44 7.85
N PHE A 26 -4.92 -9.05 6.92
CA PHE A 26 -3.56 -8.66 6.52
C PHE A 26 -2.53 -8.55 7.66
N SER A 27 -2.77 -9.14 8.83
CA SER A 27 -1.89 -8.98 10.01
C SER A 27 -0.47 -9.48 9.75
N ASN A 28 -0.30 -10.58 9.03
CA ASN A 28 1.03 -11.05 8.63
C ASN A 28 1.79 -10.06 7.76
N TYR A 29 1.10 -9.39 6.85
CA TYR A 29 1.69 -8.37 5.98
C TYR A 29 2.07 -7.13 6.80
N ARG A 30 1.12 -6.59 7.58
CA ARG A 30 1.32 -5.41 8.45
C ARG A 30 2.47 -5.57 9.43
N ASN A 31 2.64 -6.76 9.99
CA ASN A 31 3.70 -7.04 10.95
C ASN A 31 5.11 -7.21 10.32
N ARG A 32 5.21 -7.33 9.00
CA ARG A 32 6.46 -7.67 8.30
C ARG A 32 6.99 -6.55 7.42
N PHE A 33 6.12 -5.67 6.93
CA PHE A 33 6.47 -4.61 6.00
C PHE A 33 6.11 -3.24 6.56
N SER A 34 7.02 -2.28 6.42
CA SER A 34 6.79 -0.90 6.80
C SER A 34 6.39 -0.09 5.56
N MET A 35 5.20 0.49 5.60
CA MET A 35 4.66 1.26 4.49
C MET A 35 5.00 2.76 4.63
N PRO A 36 5.08 3.50 3.52
CA PRO A 36 5.26 4.95 3.57
C PRO A 36 4.08 5.57 4.34
N GLY A 37 4.37 6.49 5.26
CA GLY A 37 3.38 7.03 6.20
C GLY A 37 3.49 6.49 7.63
N GLY A 38 4.09 5.31 7.82
CA GLY A 38 4.61 4.85 9.13
C GLY A 38 3.57 4.42 10.17
N ASP A 39 2.28 4.34 9.83
CA ASP A 39 1.22 3.93 10.75
C ASP A 39 1.08 2.40 10.90
N GLY A 40 1.75 1.62 10.04
CA GLY A 40 1.68 0.14 10.03
C GLY A 40 0.35 -0.42 9.54
N GLU A 41 -0.58 0.45 9.14
CA GLU A 41 -1.96 0.09 8.75
C GLU A 41 -2.23 0.34 7.27
N GLY A 42 -1.40 1.16 6.63
CA GLY A 42 -1.47 1.45 5.21
C GLY A 42 -1.40 0.19 4.34
N LEU A 43 -2.38 0.02 3.45
CA LEU A 43 -2.40 -1.02 2.42
C LEU A 43 -2.11 -0.45 1.02
N PHE A 44 -2.02 0.87 0.90
CA PHE A 44 -1.94 1.61 -0.37
C PHE A 44 -0.89 2.72 -0.28
N TYR A 45 -0.19 2.97 -1.39
CA TYR A 45 0.83 4.02 -1.52
C TYR A 45 0.99 4.39 -3.01
N SER A 46 1.51 5.57 -3.31
CA SER A 46 1.32 6.26 -4.59
C SER A 46 1.99 5.60 -5.81
N SER A 47 2.80 4.55 -5.63
CA SER A 47 3.44 3.83 -6.73
C SER A 47 2.77 2.52 -7.13
N GLU A 48 1.95 1.90 -6.28
CA GLU A 48 1.33 0.59 -6.58
C GLU A 48 -0.12 0.50 -6.09
N ILE A 49 -1.03 0.18 -7.02
CA ILE A 49 -2.46 0.01 -6.75
C ILE A 49 -2.90 -1.32 -7.37
N PHE A 50 -3.21 -2.30 -6.53
CA PHE A 50 -3.78 -3.58 -6.96
C PHE A 50 -5.24 -3.68 -6.53
N PHE A 51 -6.10 -4.08 -7.46
CA PHE A 51 -7.55 -4.23 -7.24
C PHE A 51 -7.93 -5.71 -7.24
N PHE A 52 -8.55 -6.17 -6.15
CA PHE A 52 -9.09 -7.53 -6.06
C PHE A 52 -10.54 -7.51 -5.57
N ILE A 53 -11.47 -7.85 -6.45
CA ILE A 53 -12.92 -7.91 -6.14
C ILE A 53 -13.21 -8.92 -5.01
N SER A 54 -12.40 -9.98 -4.92
CA SER A 54 -12.52 -11.01 -3.89
C SER A 54 -12.27 -10.52 -2.46
N GLN A 55 -11.62 -9.36 -2.28
CA GLN A 55 -11.31 -8.78 -0.97
C GLN A 55 -12.43 -7.89 -0.40
N GLY A 56 -13.53 -7.77 -1.15
CA GLY A 56 -14.72 -7.05 -0.72
C GLY A 56 -14.77 -5.59 -1.17
N VAL A 57 -15.99 -5.10 -1.32
CA VAL A 57 -16.29 -3.75 -1.82
C VAL A 57 -15.82 -2.63 -0.89
N GLU A 58 -15.69 -2.91 0.41
CA GLU A 58 -15.23 -1.92 1.39
C GLU A 58 -13.76 -1.54 1.18
N LEU A 59 -12.90 -2.53 0.90
CA LEU A 59 -11.49 -2.29 0.63
C LEU A 59 -11.31 -1.46 -0.65
N ILE A 60 -12.13 -1.75 -1.67
CA ILE A 60 -12.17 -0.98 -2.93
C ILE A 60 -12.58 0.46 -2.68
N ALA A 61 -13.62 0.69 -1.86
CA ALA A 61 -14.06 2.03 -1.51
C ALA A 61 -12.95 2.80 -0.77
N LYS A 62 -12.32 2.19 0.24
CA LYS A 62 -11.18 2.78 0.98
C LYS A 62 -10.03 3.15 0.05
N GLN A 63 -9.65 2.23 -0.84
CA GLN A 63 -8.58 2.46 -1.82
C GLN A 63 -8.91 3.62 -2.75
N LYS A 64 -10.15 3.69 -3.26
CA LYS A 64 -10.60 4.80 -4.10
C LYS A 64 -10.53 6.14 -3.37
N PHE A 65 -11.03 6.22 -2.15
CA PHE A 65 -10.99 7.45 -1.36
C PHE A 65 -9.56 7.90 -1.06
N TRP A 66 -8.69 6.96 -0.69
CA TRP A 66 -7.28 7.22 -0.48
C TRP A 66 -6.62 7.79 -1.76
N LEU A 67 -6.87 7.16 -2.91
CA LEU A 67 -6.30 7.57 -4.19
C LEU A 67 -6.77 8.96 -4.62
N MET A 68 -8.06 9.28 -4.44
CA MET A 68 -8.57 10.61 -4.76
C MET A 68 -7.86 11.69 -3.96
N LYS A 69 -7.68 11.48 -2.65
CA LYS A 69 -6.96 12.41 -1.78
C LYS A 69 -5.47 12.54 -2.17
N ASP A 70 -4.83 11.43 -2.52
CA ASP A 70 -3.44 11.44 -2.98
C ASP A 70 -3.27 12.28 -4.26
N LEU A 71 -4.18 12.10 -5.22
CA LEU A 71 -4.17 12.82 -6.51
C LEU A 71 -4.53 14.31 -6.39
N GLU A 72 -5.40 14.68 -5.44
CA GLU A 72 -5.76 16.10 -5.19
C GLU A 72 -4.52 16.95 -4.86
N VAL A 73 -3.56 16.42 -4.11
CA VAL A 73 -2.32 17.13 -3.76
C VAL A 73 -1.50 17.47 -5.00
N TYR A 74 -1.46 16.59 -5.99
CA TYR A 74 -0.74 16.82 -7.23
C TYR A 74 -1.42 17.85 -8.14
N PHE A 75 -2.76 17.92 -8.10
CA PHE A 75 -3.51 18.90 -8.87
C PHE A 75 -3.27 20.32 -8.36
N GLU A 76 -3.26 20.52 -7.04
CA GLU A 76 -2.94 21.80 -6.40
C GLU A 76 -1.49 22.25 -6.70
N LEU A 77 -0.53 21.33 -6.65
CA LEU A 77 0.88 21.62 -6.98
C LEU A 77 1.09 21.98 -8.46
N PHE A 78 0.28 21.43 -9.36
CA PHE A 78 0.35 21.72 -10.79
C PHE A 78 -0.28 23.07 -11.15
N LEU A 79 -1.29 23.53 -10.39
CA LEU A 79 -1.94 24.82 -10.60
C LEU A 79 -1.18 26.02 -9.98
N LEU A 80 -0.21 25.74 -9.10
CA LEU A 80 0.63 26.73 -8.43
C LEU A 80 1.99 26.98 -9.14
N ASN A 81 2.21 26.37 -10.31
CA ASN A 81 3.32 26.64 -11.24
C ASN A 81 2.78 27.19 -12.58
#